data_AF-A0A8T6N6L1-F1
#
_entry.id   AF-A0A8T6N6L1-F1
#
_cell.length_a   1.000
_cell.length_b   1.000
_cell.length_c   1.000
_cell.angle_alpha   90.00
_cell.angle_beta   90.00
_cell.angle_gamma   90.00
#
_symmetry.space_group_name_H-M   'P 1'
#
loop_
_entity.id
_entity.type
_entity.pdbx_description
1 polymer ?
#
loop_
_entity_poly.entity_id
_entity_poly.type
_entity_poly.pdbx_seq_one_letter_code
_entity_poly.pdbx_strand_id
1 'polypeptide(L)'
;MAEAWTVKTKKQAEVFNKFVMEQVEAGREYTYTIQKASRTLRQNATLHLLFRRMATDLNDAGAPDIPHPFNPVFRMKWTEDKVKELLFKPYLWHLSKEWGKQTENSSDCTTEQLSEVMQALVDGVNQAVGVYTPIPTNERY
;
A
#
# COMPACT_ATOMS: atom_id res chain seq x y z
N MET A 1 13.81 -14.33 3.39
CA MET A 1 13.12 -13.70 2.25
C MET A 1 11.76 -14.35 2.12
N ALA A 2 10.68 -13.57 2.07
CA ALA A 2 9.34 -14.12 1.89
C ALA A 2 9.12 -14.33 0.39
N GLU A 3 8.99 -15.58 -0.05
CA GLU A 3 8.68 -15.91 -1.44
C GLU A 3 7.17 -16.08 -1.61
N ALA A 4 6.56 -15.30 -2.49
CA ALA A 4 5.13 -15.33 -2.77
C ALA A 4 4.87 -15.92 -4.16
N TRP A 5 4.07 -16.99 -4.23
CA TRP A 5 3.69 -17.65 -5.49
C TRP A 5 2.25 -17.33 -5.86
N THR A 6 2.01 -16.88 -7.09
CA THR A 6 0.65 -16.76 -7.65
C THR A 6 0.44 -17.85 -8.71
N VAL A 7 -0.38 -18.85 -8.40
CA VAL A 7 -0.68 -19.97 -9.31
C VAL A 7 -2.00 -19.72 -10.03
N LYS A 8 -1.96 -19.50 -11.35
CA LYS A 8 -3.15 -19.27 -12.20
C LYS A 8 -3.34 -20.33 -13.28
N THR A 9 -2.26 -21.01 -13.67
CA THR A 9 -2.25 -21.96 -14.79
C THR A 9 -1.71 -23.31 -14.32
N LYS A 10 -2.07 -24.38 -15.04
CA LYS A 10 -1.59 -25.73 -14.75
C LYS A 10 -0.06 -25.81 -14.71
N LYS A 11 0.61 -25.14 -15.65
CA LYS A 11 2.09 -25.06 -15.70
C LYS A 11 2.68 -24.41 -14.46
N GLN A 12 2.07 -23.35 -13.92
CA GLN A 12 2.53 -22.73 -12.67
C GLN A 12 2.31 -23.64 -11.46
N ALA A 13 1.23 -24.43 -11.46
CA ALA A 13 0.99 -25.41 -10.40
C ALA A 13 2.03 -26.52 -10.39
N GLU A 14 2.42 -27.01 -11.58
CA GLU A 14 3.48 -28.02 -11.73
C GLU A 14 4.82 -27.50 -11.23
N VAL A 15 5.18 -26.26 -11.55
CA VAL A 15 6.42 -25.63 -11.07
C VAL A 15 6.39 -25.42 -9.56
N PHE A 16 5.27 -24.95 -9.00
CA PHE A 16 5.13 -24.77 -7.56
C PHE A 16 5.24 -26.11 -6.82
N ASN A 17 4.61 -27.16 -7.34
CA ASN A 17 4.72 -28.50 -6.77
C ASN A 17 6.19 -28.97 -6.74
N LYS A 18 6.91 -28.82 -7.87
CA LYS A 18 8.32 -29.18 -7.94
C LYS A 18 9.15 -28.42 -6.88
N PHE A 19 8.92 -27.12 -6.74
CA PHE A 19 9.60 -26.30 -5.73
C PHE A 19 9.34 -26.80 -4.30
N VAL A 20 8.08 -27.11 -3.95
CA VAL A 20 7.72 -27.61 -2.62
C VAL A 20 8.43 -28.94 -2.33
N MET A 21 8.45 -29.86 -3.31
CA MET A 21 9.11 -31.16 -3.18
C MET A 21 10.63 -31.00 -2.98
N GLU A 22 11.28 -30.11 -3.74
CA GLU A 22 12.72 -29.82 -3.58
C GLU A 22 13.07 -29.28 -2.18
N GLN A 23 12.21 -28.45 -1.57
CA GLN A 23 12.48 -27.95 -0.21
C GLN A 23 12.34 -29.06 0.86
N VAL A 24 11.38 -29.96 0.68
CA VAL A 24 11.19 -31.11 1.58
C VAL A 24 12.37 -32.07 1.48
N GLU A 25 12.83 -32.37 0.26
CA GLU A 25 14.03 -33.20 0.02
C GLU A 25 15.30 -32.58 0.61
N ALA A 26 15.40 -31.24 0.59
CA ALA A 26 16.48 -30.50 1.24
C ALA A 26 16.37 -30.42 2.77
N GLY A 27 15.33 -31.02 3.38
CA GLY A 27 15.11 -31.04 4.83
C GLY A 27 14.73 -29.68 5.42
N ARG A 28 14.20 -28.76 4.61
CA ARG A 28 13.80 -27.42 5.05
C ARG A 28 12.33 -27.37 5.39
N GLU A 29 12.01 -26.80 6.55
CA GLU A 29 10.64 -26.59 6.98
C GLU A 29 10.12 -25.24 6.51
N TYR A 30 9.06 -25.26 5.72
CA TYR A 30 8.33 -24.07 5.28
C TYR A 30 6.85 -24.22 5.61
N THR A 31 6.25 -23.14 6.11
CA THR A 31 4.80 -23.04 6.28
C THR A 31 4.20 -22.28 5.10
N TYR A 32 3.20 -22.87 4.44
CA TYR A 32 2.49 -22.25 3.33
C TYR A 32 1.08 -21.85 3.76
N THR A 33 0.65 -20.65 3.40
CA THR A 33 -0.75 -20.20 3.62
C THR A 33 -1.43 -20.03 2.27
N ILE A 34 -2.53 -20.75 2.06
CA ILE A 34 -3.35 -20.60 0.85
C ILE A 34 -4.26 -19.39 1.05
N GLN A 35 -4.11 -18.39 0.19
CA GLN A 35 -4.99 -17.22 0.16
C GLN A 35 -5.62 -17.09 -1.21
N LYS A 36 -6.91 -16.75 -1.25
CA LYS A 36 -7.58 -16.44 -2.52
C LYS A 36 -6.91 -15.18 -3.09
N ALA A 37 -6.36 -15.29 -4.30
CA ALA A 37 -5.76 -14.16 -4.98
C ALA A 37 -6.84 -13.09 -5.25
N SER A 38 -6.97 -12.14 -4.34
CA SER A 38 -7.82 -10.98 -4.51
C SER A 38 -7.01 -9.87 -5.19
N ARG A 39 -7.65 -9.16 -6.12
CA ARG A 39 -7.13 -7.92 -6.71
C ARG A 39 -6.73 -6.91 -5.61
N THR A 40 -7.38 -7.00 -4.45
CA THR A 40 -7.12 -6.29 -3.20
C THR A 40 -5.71 -6.46 -2.64
N LEU A 41 -5.06 -7.64 -2.72
CA LEU A 41 -3.70 -7.82 -2.18
C LEU A 41 -2.65 -7.01 -2.97
N ARG A 42 -2.77 -6.99 -4.30
CA ARG A 42 -1.89 -6.18 -5.15
C ARG A 42 -2.11 -4.69 -4.94
N GLN A 43 -3.36 -4.28 -4.73
CA GLN A 43 -3.70 -2.90 -4.40
C GLN A 43 -3.18 -2.47 -3.05
N ASN A 44 -3.29 -3.31 -2.03
CA ASN A 44 -2.73 -3.00 -0.73
C ASN A 44 -1.21 -2.82 -0.84
N ALA A 45 -0.51 -3.67 -1.58
CA ALA A 45 0.92 -3.52 -1.82
C ALA A 45 1.24 -2.19 -2.55
N THR A 46 0.53 -1.89 -3.65
CA THR A 46 0.66 -0.61 -4.39
C THR A 46 0.40 0.59 -3.48
N LEU A 47 -0.58 0.52 -2.60
CA LEU A 47 -0.97 1.58 -1.69
C LEU A 47 0.14 1.85 -0.67
N HIS A 48 0.67 0.81 -0.04
CA HIS A 48 1.80 0.91 0.89
C HIS A 48 3.06 1.46 0.21
N LEU A 49 3.32 1.04 -1.03
CA LEU A 49 4.41 1.58 -1.82
C LEU A 49 4.22 3.07 -2.15
N LEU A 50 3.01 3.48 -2.53
CA LEU A 50 2.68 4.89 -2.74
C LEU A 50 2.95 5.71 -1.48
N PHE A 51 2.51 5.24 -0.31
CA PHE A 51 2.73 5.93 0.96
C PHE A 51 4.21 6.09 1.28
N ARG A 52 5.02 5.07 1.01
CA ARG A 52 6.47 5.12 1.23
C ARG A 52 7.15 6.13 0.32
N ARG A 53 6.80 6.13 -0.97
CA ARG A 53 7.33 7.10 -1.94
C ARG A 53 6.94 8.51 -1.56
N MET A 54 5.67 8.73 -1.26
CA MET A 54 5.15 10.02 -0.87
C MET A 54 5.82 10.54 0.41
N ALA A 55 6.04 9.69 1.41
CA ALA A 55 6.79 10.08 2.60
C ALA A 55 8.23 10.52 2.26
N THR A 56 8.89 9.84 1.32
CA THR A 56 10.23 10.20 0.86
C THR A 56 10.20 11.54 0.12
N ASP A 57 9.33 11.67 -0.88
CA ASP A 57 9.20 12.87 -1.70
C ASP A 57 8.84 14.11 -0.85
N LEU A 58 7.95 13.95 0.13
CA LEU A 58 7.59 15.03 1.08
C LEU A 58 8.79 15.49 1.91
N ASN A 59 9.57 14.55 2.44
CA ASN A 59 10.74 14.87 3.23
C ASN A 59 11.83 15.55 2.37
N ASP A 60 12.05 15.05 1.15
CA ASP A 60 13.06 15.55 0.22
C ASP A 60 12.71 16.95 -0.33
N ALA A 61 11.43 17.21 -0.55
CA ALA A 61 10.93 18.53 -0.97
C ALA A 61 10.91 19.55 0.18
N GLY A 62 11.24 19.15 1.42
CA GLY A 62 11.17 20.03 2.58
C GLY A 62 9.75 20.41 2.96
N ALA A 63 8.76 19.56 2.66
CA ALA A 63 7.38 19.78 3.09
C ALA A 63 7.31 19.93 4.62
N PRO A 64 6.34 20.69 5.16
CA PRO A 64 6.24 20.93 6.59
C PRO A 64 6.25 19.62 7.39
N ASP A 65 7.21 19.52 8.31
CA ASP A 65 7.27 18.39 9.23
C ASP A 65 6.05 18.39 10.16
N ILE A 66 5.64 17.20 10.60
CA ILE A 66 4.45 17.03 11.42
C ILE A 66 4.72 17.52 12.85
N PRO A 67 3.90 18.43 13.41
CA PRO A 67 4.07 18.89 14.78
C PRO A 67 3.80 17.76 15.78
N HIS A 68 4.64 17.66 16.82
CA HIS A 68 4.36 16.74 17.91
C HIS A 68 3.23 17.28 18.80
N PRO A 69 2.23 16.47 19.17
CA PRO A 69 1.03 16.94 19.87
C PRO A 69 1.32 17.58 21.23
N PHE A 70 2.40 17.15 21.89
CA PHE A 70 2.79 17.65 23.23
C PHE A 70 4.05 18.51 23.23
N ASN A 71 4.72 18.68 22.08
CA ASN A 71 5.96 19.45 22.02
C ASN A 71 5.97 20.29 20.73
N PRO A 72 5.71 21.60 20.83
CA PRO A 72 5.60 22.47 19.66
C PRO A 72 6.95 22.72 18.96
N VAL A 73 8.07 22.37 19.58
CA VAL A 73 9.43 22.49 18.99
C VAL A 73 9.81 21.21 18.26
N PHE A 74 9.39 20.05 18.76
CA PHE A 74 9.68 18.78 18.12
C PHE A 74 8.83 18.59 16.86
N ARG A 75 9.49 18.19 15.78
CA ARG A 75 8.93 18.02 14.46
C ARG A 75 9.27 16.62 13.95
N MET A 76 8.27 15.92 13.47
CA MET A 76 8.37 14.53 13.05
C MET A 76 8.40 14.47 11.53
N LYS A 77 9.38 13.74 10.98
CA LYS A 77 9.46 13.46 9.55
C LYS A 77 8.28 12.63 9.07
N TRP A 78 7.98 12.75 7.78
CA TRP A 78 6.98 11.91 7.12
C TRP A 78 7.46 10.46 7.07
N THR A 79 6.53 9.54 7.38
CA THR A 79 6.74 8.10 7.29
C THR A 79 5.54 7.48 6.59
N GLU A 80 5.68 6.24 6.12
CA GLU A 80 4.60 5.48 5.48
C GLU A 80 3.30 5.52 6.33
N ASP A 81 3.41 5.23 7.63
CA ASP A 81 2.27 5.25 8.55
C ASP A 81 1.65 6.64 8.71
N LYS A 82 2.46 7.70 8.73
CA LYS A 82 1.95 9.08 8.86
C LYS A 82 1.21 9.51 7.60
N VAL A 83 1.71 9.16 6.42
CA VAL A 83 0.98 9.40 5.16
C VAL A 83 -0.36 8.65 5.18
N LYS A 84 -0.36 7.39 5.63
CA LYS A 84 -1.58 6.59 5.74
C LYS A 84 -2.60 7.20 6.71
N GLU A 85 -2.19 7.49 7.94
CA GLU A 85 -3.10 7.90 9.01
C GLU A 85 -3.54 9.37 8.89
N LEU A 86 -2.63 10.26 8.49
CA LEU A 86 -2.89 11.70 8.47
C LEU A 86 -3.41 12.22 7.13
N LEU A 87 -3.11 11.53 6.02
CA LEU A 87 -3.53 11.98 4.69
C LEU A 87 -4.53 11.00 4.08
N PHE A 88 -4.14 9.75 3.85
CA PHE A 88 -4.97 8.80 3.10
C PHE A 88 -6.31 8.48 3.79
N LYS A 89 -6.30 8.13 5.08
CA LYS A 89 -7.54 7.80 5.82
C LYS A 89 -8.55 8.95 5.81
N PRO A 90 -8.17 10.21 6.06
CA PRO A 90 -9.07 11.35 5.88
C PRO A 90 -9.69 11.46 4.48
N TYR A 91 -8.90 11.28 3.41
CA TYR A 91 -9.43 11.26 2.04
C TYR A 91 -10.42 10.11 1.84
N LEU A 92 -10.08 8.90 2.29
CA LEU A 92 -10.95 7.74 2.22
C LEU A 92 -12.26 7.95 2.98
N TRP A 93 -12.19 8.48 4.19
CA TRP A 93 -13.37 8.80 5.00
C TRP A 93 -14.28 9.82 4.33
N HIS A 94 -13.70 10.82 3.67
CA HIS A 94 -14.47 11.85 2.97
C HIS A 94 -15.14 11.29 1.72
N LEU A 95 -14.36 10.67 0.81
CA LEU A 95 -14.85 10.14 -0.46
C LEU A 95 -15.80 8.96 -0.27
N SER A 96 -15.59 8.12 0.75
CA SER A 96 -16.48 6.98 0.98
C SER A 96 -17.93 7.37 1.20
N LYS A 97 -18.19 8.57 1.77
CA LYS A 97 -19.53 9.11 1.99
C LYS A 97 -20.31 9.28 0.70
N GLU A 98 -19.64 9.62 -0.39
CA GLU A 98 -20.26 9.77 -1.71
C GLU A 98 -20.75 8.43 -2.26
N TRP A 99 -20.14 7.32 -1.81
CA TRP A 99 -20.55 5.96 -2.15
C TRP A 99 -21.60 5.39 -1.19
N GLY A 100 -22.16 6.22 -0.30
CA GLY A 100 -23.10 5.77 0.74
C GLY A 100 -22.46 4.90 1.82
N LYS A 101 -21.12 4.93 1.93
CA LYS A 101 -20.35 4.21 2.95
C LYS A 101 -19.62 5.22 3.84
N GLN A 102 -19.29 4.85 5.06
CA GLN A 102 -18.45 5.70 5.91
C GLN A 102 -17.41 4.79 6.54
N THR A 103 -16.21 4.76 5.96
CA THR A 103 -15.14 3.84 6.36
C THR A 103 -13.77 4.50 6.27
N GLU A 104 -12.87 4.06 7.13
CA GLU A 104 -11.44 4.38 7.10
C GLU A 104 -10.61 3.15 6.70
N ASN A 105 -11.27 2.03 6.39
CA ASN A 105 -10.62 0.78 6.10
C ASN A 105 -10.52 0.59 4.59
N SER A 106 -9.31 0.42 4.05
CA SER A 106 -9.13 0.18 2.61
C SER A 106 -9.65 -1.20 2.19
N SER A 107 -9.77 -2.17 3.11
CA SER A 107 -10.31 -3.50 2.79
C SER A 107 -11.80 -3.48 2.46
N ASP A 108 -12.48 -2.39 2.81
CA ASP A 108 -13.89 -2.16 2.62
C ASP A 108 -14.22 -1.56 1.24
N CYS A 109 -13.21 -1.23 0.45
CA CYS A 109 -13.34 -0.53 -0.82
C CYS A 109 -13.17 -1.47 -2.01
N THR A 110 -13.85 -1.14 -3.12
CA THR A 110 -13.55 -1.73 -4.42
C THR A 110 -12.21 -1.21 -4.95
N THR A 111 -11.72 -1.84 -6.01
CA THR A 111 -10.50 -1.36 -6.68
C THR A 111 -10.65 0.06 -7.22
N GLU A 112 -11.79 0.31 -7.86
CA GLU A 112 -12.07 1.56 -8.54
C GLU A 112 -12.09 2.70 -7.51
N GLN A 113 -12.76 2.47 -6.37
CA GLN A 113 -12.77 3.34 -5.21
C GLN A 113 -11.37 3.61 -4.64
N LEU A 114 -10.54 2.57 -4.47
CA LEU A 114 -9.17 2.78 -3.99
C LEU A 114 -8.32 3.59 -4.98
N SER A 115 -8.50 3.36 -6.29
CA SER A 115 -7.78 4.11 -7.33
C SER A 115 -8.16 5.59 -7.29
N GLU A 116 -9.45 5.88 -7.10
CA GLU A 116 -9.97 7.23 -6.94
C GLU A 116 -9.38 7.94 -5.71
N VAL A 117 -9.34 7.27 -4.56
CA VAL A 117 -8.74 7.85 -3.34
C VAL A 117 -7.23 8.09 -3.52
N MET A 118 -6.51 7.16 -4.16
CA MET A 118 -5.09 7.35 -4.44
C MET A 118 -4.85 8.57 -5.34
N GLN A 119 -5.68 8.77 -6.35
CA GLN A 119 -5.58 9.93 -7.23
C GLN A 119 -5.88 11.23 -6.48
N ALA A 120 -6.97 11.27 -5.72
CA ALA A 120 -7.33 12.43 -4.90
C ALA A 120 -6.26 12.80 -3.87
N LEU A 121 -5.62 11.79 -3.26
CA LEU A 121 -4.49 11.99 -2.35
C LEU A 121 -3.31 12.65 -3.06
N VAL A 122 -2.89 12.11 -4.21
CA VAL A 122 -1.74 12.64 -4.97
C VAL A 122 -2.01 14.07 -5.43
N ASP A 123 -3.20 14.33 -5.98
CA ASP A 123 -3.58 15.66 -6.45
C ASP A 123 -3.68 16.65 -5.28
N GLY A 124 -4.24 16.23 -4.14
CA GLY A 124 -4.34 17.02 -2.94
C GLY A 124 -2.98 17.40 -2.34
N VAL A 125 -2.05 16.47 -2.28
CA VAL A 125 -0.68 16.73 -1.82
C VAL A 125 0.05 17.66 -2.79
N ASN A 126 -0.08 17.44 -4.09
CA ASN A 126 0.52 18.32 -5.10
C ASN A 126 -0.05 19.75 -5.01
N GLN A 127 -1.36 19.89 -4.83
CA GLN A 127 -2.01 21.20 -4.69
C GLN A 127 -1.59 21.90 -3.39
N ALA A 128 -1.45 21.17 -2.28
CA ALA A 128 -1.16 21.75 -0.98
C ALA A 128 0.32 22.15 -0.81
N VAL A 129 1.25 21.33 -1.31
CA VAL A 129 2.69 21.50 -1.06
C VAL A 129 3.57 21.42 -2.30
N GLY A 130 3.00 21.26 -3.50
CA GLY A 130 3.75 21.20 -4.75
C GLY A 130 4.51 19.89 -4.99
N VAL A 131 4.22 18.84 -4.22
CA VAL A 131 4.89 17.53 -4.30
C VAL A 131 4.01 16.56 -5.08
N TYR A 132 4.53 16.05 -6.20
CA TYR A 132 3.84 15.05 -7.02
C TYR A 132 4.52 13.68 -6.88
N THR A 133 3.78 12.72 -6.32
CA THR A 133 4.20 11.32 -6.22
C THR A 133 3.38 10.45 -7.19
N PRO A 134 4.00 9.82 -8.21
CA PRO A 134 3.25 9.01 -9.16
C PRO A 134 2.73 7.70 -8.54
N ILE A 135 1.49 7.34 -8.87
CA ILE A 135 0.87 6.08 -8.44
C ILE A 135 1.62 4.89 -9.08
N PRO A 136 2.10 3.90 -8.29
CA PRO A 136 2.80 2.74 -8.84
C PRO A 136 1.88 1.84 -9.67
N THR A 137 2.18 1.64 -10.95
CA THR A 137 1.31 0.89 -11.87
C THR A 137 1.78 -0.53 -12.18
N ASN A 138 3.07 -0.89 -11.99
CA ASN A 138 3.62 -2.16 -12.51
C ASN A 138 4.81 -2.74 -11.73
N GLU A 139 4.92 -2.51 -10.42
CA GLU A 139 6.03 -3.09 -9.66
C GLU A 139 5.77 -4.57 -9.37
N ARG A 140 6.69 -5.43 -9.84
CA ARG A 140 6.69 -6.86 -9.50
C ARG A 140 7.09 -6.98 -8.02
N TYR A 141 6.13 -7.32 -7.19
CA TYR A 141 6.37 -7.85 -5.85
C TYR A 141 6.75 -9.33 -5.94
#